data_AF-A0A0A1D5D9-F1
#
_entry.id   AF-A0A0A1D5D9-F1
#
_cell.length_a   1.000
_cell.length_b   1.000
_cell.length_c   1.000
_cell.angle_alpha   90.00
_cell.angle_beta   90.00
_cell.angle_gamma   90.00
#
_symmetry.space_group_name_H-M   'P 1'
#
loop_
_entity.id
_entity.type
_entity.pdbx_description
1 polymer ?
#
loop_
_entity_poly.entity_id
_entity_poly.type
_entity_poly.pdbx_seq_one_letter_code
_entity_poly.pdbx_strand_id
1 'polypeptide(L)'
;MPGLDAKPVIDLDVVVPAASHVAPAIAALADAGWVHEGNLGIAGREAFEMLPGLPLHHLYLVVEGSQPHRNHVDFRDFLRSHPAEAQRYAAVKRELSPLLDTDRQSYTEGKNAIVEELLALARGASIPALRVPNRGTFANHETFSLGDGTVVLRPLTMDDAAAHLAGEDSEFSTWLSGGVSTEETVRRHMERSQVLWRDGGPIFAFAICHEGSNTPLGTLDVQLEQPGFAPGQANLAYGLYPAARGHGLATRAVDLAMEFLRRHTDATSALIRALPGNPRSATVALRAGFTLVCAAGDSPDGHAWHQREVERDGPRQVPAQVSGR
;
A
#
# COMPACT_ATOMS: atom_id res chain seq x y z
N MET A 1 3.75 9.74 -24.04
CA MET A 1 2.37 10.03 -24.50
C MET A 1 2.29 11.48 -24.92
N PRO A 2 1.59 11.85 -26.01
CA PRO A 2 1.55 13.23 -26.46
C PRO A 2 0.99 14.17 -25.37
N GLY A 3 1.67 15.26 -25.08
CA GLY A 3 1.18 16.32 -24.17
C GLY A 3 1.19 15.98 -22.66
N LEU A 4 1.78 14.86 -22.24
CA LEU A 4 1.88 14.51 -20.82
C LEU A 4 3.26 14.90 -20.26
N ASP A 5 3.28 15.82 -19.30
CA ASP A 5 4.48 16.13 -18.53
C ASP A 5 5.02 14.88 -17.82
N ALA A 6 6.29 14.56 -18.05
CA ALA A 6 6.97 13.40 -17.50
C ALA A 6 8.44 13.72 -17.22
N LYS A 7 9.06 12.93 -16.33
CA LYS A 7 10.52 12.92 -16.22
C LYS A 7 11.11 12.54 -17.59
N PRO A 8 12.27 13.08 -17.97
CA PRO A 8 12.91 12.78 -19.25
C PRO A 8 13.60 11.39 -19.21
N VAL A 9 12.83 10.36 -18.83
CA VAL A 9 13.26 8.96 -18.77
C VAL A 9 12.32 8.16 -19.66
N ILE A 10 12.87 7.31 -20.53
CA ILE A 10 12.10 6.49 -21.47
C ILE A 10 11.98 5.07 -20.91
N ASP A 11 10.77 4.59 -20.66
CA ASP A 11 10.53 3.18 -20.33
C ASP A 11 10.37 2.35 -21.62
N LEU A 12 11.14 1.27 -21.77
CA LEU A 12 11.10 0.34 -22.90
C LEU A 12 10.80 -1.09 -22.44
N ASP A 13 9.91 -1.77 -23.17
CA ASP A 13 9.66 -3.20 -23.01
C ASP A 13 10.20 -3.99 -24.22
N VAL A 14 11.01 -5.00 -23.97
CA VAL A 14 11.27 -6.12 -24.87
C VAL A 14 10.23 -7.19 -24.55
N VAL A 15 9.37 -7.51 -25.53
CA VAL A 15 8.30 -8.49 -25.34
C VAL A 15 8.68 -9.80 -26.02
N VAL A 16 8.72 -10.89 -25.25
CA VAL A 16 8.98 -12.25 -25.77
C VAL A 16 7.72 -13.10 -25.75
N PRO A 17 7.51 -14.01 -26.72
CA PRO A 17 6.23 -14.71 -26.87
C PRO A 17 5.94 -15.73 -25.76
N ALA A 18 6.97 -16.23 -25.05
CA ALA A 18 6.80 -17.21 -23.99
C ALA A 18 7.94 -17.16 -22.96
N ALA A 19 7.69 -17.68 -21.76
CA ALA A 19 8.68 -17.74 -20.68
C ALA A 19 9.98 -18.48 -21.07
N SER A 20 9.89 -19.49 -21.95
CA SER A 20 11.04 -20.21 -22.49
C SER A 20 12.04 -19.32 -23.26
N HIS A 21 11.61 -18.15 -23.71
CA HIS A 21 12.43 -17.20 -24.46
C HIS A 21 13.11 -16.15 -23.55
N VAL A 22 12.78 -16.11 -22.25
CA VAL A 22 13.36 -15.14 -21.32
C VAL A 22 14.87 -15.33 -21.19
N ALA A 23 15.33 -16.54 -20.88
CA ALA A 23 16.77 -16.80 -20.72
C ALA A 23 17.57 -16.57 -22.03
N PRO A 24 17.11 -17.04 -23.21
CA PRO A 24 17.74 -16.67 -24.49
C PRO A 24 17.77 -15.16 -24.76
N ALA A 25 16.71 -14.42 -24.42
CA ALA A 25 16.67 -12.98 -24.62
C ALA A 25 17.61 -12.22 -23.68
N ILE A 26 17.72 -12.65 -22.41
CA ILE A 26 18.72 -12.12 -21.47
C ILE A 26 20.13 -12.30 -22.03
N ALA A 27 20.46 -13.49 -22.54
CA ALA A 27 21.77 -13.75 -23.14
C ALA A 27 22.04 -12.84 -24.35
N ALA A 28 21.07 -12.69 -25.25
CA ALA A 28 21.20 -11.81 -26.41
C ALA A 28 21.35 -10.32 -26.03
N LEU A 29 20.66 -9.87 -24.98
CA LEU A 29 20.80 -8.51 -24.46
C LEU A 29 22.17 -8.30 -23.79
N ALA A 30 22.68 -9.30 -23.07
CA ALA A 30 24.02 -9.27 -22.49
C ALA A 30 25.12 -9.17 -23.57
N ASP A 31 24.99 -9.91 -24.67
CA ASP A 31 25.89 -9.82 -25.82
C ASP A 31 25.87 -8.42 -26.47
N ALA A 32 24.74 -7.70 -26.36
CA ALA A 32 24.58 -6.31 -26.79
C ALA A 32 25.04 -5.27 -25.74
N GLY A 33 25.57 -5.72 -24.60
CA GLY A 33 26.15 -4.88 -23.54
C GLY A 33 25.21 -4.52 -22.39
N TRP A 34 23.97 -5.01 -22.39
CA TRP A 34 23.03 -4.77 -21.29
C TRP A 34 23.36 -5.62 -20.06
N VAL A 35 23.25 -5.04 -18.87
CA VAL A 35 23.49 -5.76 -17.61
C VAL A 35 22.16 -6.10 -16.97
N HIS A 36 21.91 -7.39 -16.72
CA HIS A 36 20.67 -7.89 -16.12
C HIS A 36 20.67 -7.72 -14.60
N GLU A 37 19.62 -7.11 -14.06
CA GLU A 37 19.44 -6.83 -12.61
C GLU A 37 18.47 -7.82 -11.93
N GLY A 38 18.03 -8.86 -12.62
CA GLY A 38 16.95 -9.72 -12.16
C GLY A 38 15.59 -9.05 -12.28
N ASN A 39 14.61 -9.54 -11.50
CA ASN A 39 13.22 -9.07 -11.59
C ASN A 39 12.88 -7.89 -10.66
N LEU A 40 13.81 -7.53 -9.76
CA LEU A 40 13.65 -6.48 -8.74
C LEU A 40 12.33 -6.61 -7.95
N GLY A 41 11.92 -7.84 -7.65
CA GLY A 41 10.72 -8.14 -6.87
C GLY A 41 9.41 -8.16 -7.68
N ILE A 42 9.44 -7.99 -9.00
CA ILE A 42 8.23 -8.03 -9.85
C ILE A 42 8.22 -9.30 -10.70
N ALA A 43 7.36 -10.26 -10.34
CA ALA A 43 7.22 -11.50 -11.08
C ALA A 43 6.81 -11.26 -12.55
N GLY A 44 7.44 -11.99 -13.48
CA GLY A 44 7.13 -11.90 -14.92
C GLY A 44 7.73 -10.69 -15.65
N ARG A 45 8.66 -9.97 -15.01
CA ARG A 45 9.46 -8.87 -15.57
C ARG A 45 10.93 -9.05 -15.19
N GLU A 46 11.82 -8.85 -16.13
CA GLU A 46 13.26 -8.74 -15.90
C GLU A 46 13.71 -7.30 -16.18
N ALA A 47 14.60 -6.75 -15.35
CA ALA A 47 15.10 -5.39 -15.47
C ALA A 47 16.59 -5.38 -15.85
N PHE A 48 17.02 -4.29 -16.49
CA PHE A 48 18.40 -4.10 -16.92
C PHE A 48 18.91 -2.71 -16.51
N GLU A 49 20.20 -2.63 -16.22
CA GLU A 49 20.88 -1.37 -15.95
C GLU A 49 20.77 -0.43 -17.15
N MET A 50 20.78 0.87 -16.87
CA MET A 50 20.89 1.89 -17.91
C MET A 50 22.22 1.78 -18.64
N LEU A 51 22.17 1.69 -19.96
CA LEU A 51 23.37 1.78 -20.77
C LEU A 51 23.95 3.20 -20.74
N PRO A 52 25.23 3.36 -20.36
CA PRO A 52 25.90 4.66 -20.41
C PRO A 52 25.93 5.22 -21.83
N GLY A 53 25.72 6.54 -21.96
CA GLY A 53 25.77 7.24 -23.25
C GLY A 53 24.46 7.27 -24.04
N LEU A 54 23.39 6.63 -23.55
CA LEU A 54 22.02 6.80 -24.08
C LEU A 54 21.24 7.84 -23.25
N PRO A 55 20.14 8.42 -23.79
CA PRO A 55 19.18 9.16 -22.99
C PRO A 55 18.71 8.32 -21.79
N LEU A 56 18.34 8.94 -20.65
CA LEU A 56 17.88 8.20 -19.48
C LEU A 56 16.71 7.27 -19.87
N HIS A 57 16.79 6.01 -19.46
CA HIS A 57 15.83 4.99 -19.85
C HIS A 57 15.70 3.91 -18.78
N HIS A 58 14.64 3.12 -18.88
CA HIS A 58 14.57 1.82 -18.25
C HIS A 58 14.33 0.78 -19.34
N LEU A 59 14.98 -0.37 -19.23
CA LEU A 59 14.71 -1.50 -20.09
C LEU A 59 14.14 -2.64 -19.26
N TYR A 60 12.99 -3.13 -19.69
CA TYR A 60 12.35 -4.31 -19.13
C TYR A 60 12.21 -5.38 -20.20
N LEU A 61 12.34 -6.65 -19.80
CA LEU A 61 11.98 -7.81 -20.59
C LEU A 61 10.75 -8.45 -19.96
N VAL A 62 9.69 -8.62 -20.75
CA VAL A 62 8.40 -9.14 -20.29
C VAL A 62 7.91 -10.22 -21.24
N VAL A 63 7.17 -11.19 -20.72
CA VAL A 63 6.48 -12.21 -21.54
C VAL A 63 5.18 -11.62 -22.08
N GLU A 64 4.87 -11.89 -23.34
CA GLU A 64 3.63 -11.47 -23.98
C GLU A 64 2.42 -11.97 -23.15
N GLY A 65 1.46 -11.07 -22.98
CA GLY A 65 0.30 -11.30 -22.14
C GLY A 65 0.59 -11.45 -20.65
N SER A 66 1.82 -11.32 -20.15
CA SER A 66 2.09 -11.31 -18.70
C SER A 66 1.46 -10.09 -18.02
N GLN A 67 1.34 -10.14 -16.68
CA GLN A 67 0.74 -9.04 -15.93
C GLN A 67 1.52 -7.72 -16.06
N PRO A 68 2.86 -7.68 -15.97
CA PRO A 68 3.64 -6.48 -16.27
C PRO A 68 3.43 -5.96 -17.69
N HIS A 69 3.41 -6.84 -18.70
CA HIS A 69 3.16 -6.45 -20.10
C HIS A 69 1.77 -5.82 -20.27
N ARG A 70 0.73 -6.46 -19.73
CA ARG A 70 -0.64 -5.92 -19.75
C ARG A 70 -0.73 -4.58 -19.02
N ASN A 71 -0.10 -4.44 -17.85
CA ASN A 71 -0.10 -3.17 -17.11
C ASN A 71 0.49 -2.03 -17.97
N HIS A 72 1.63 -2.24 -18.62
CA HIS A 72 2.25 -1.20 -19.44
C HIS A 72 1.41 -0.85 -20.67
N VAL A 73 0.85 -1.85 -21.36
CA VAL A 73 0.02 -1.65 -22.56
C VAL A 73 -1.33 -1.01 -22.21
N ASP A 74 -2.07 -1.57 -21.26
CA ASP A 74 -3.38 -1.08 -20.83
C ASP A 74 -3.29 0.37 -20.35
N PHE A 75 -2.31 0.68 -19.49
CA PHE A 75 -2.12 2.02 -18.95
C PHE A 75 -1.80 3.04 -20.05
N ARG A 76 -0.88 2.70 -20.95
CA ARG A 76 -0.48 3.55 -22.08
C ARG A 76 -1.66 3.82 -23.01
N ASP A 77 -2.40 2.79 -23.38
CA ASP A 77 -3.47 2.91 -24.39
C ASP A 77 -4.72 3.56 -23.79
N PHE A 78 -5.00 3.33 -22.50
CA PHE A 78 -6.04 4.05 -21.76
C PHE A 78 -5.75 5.55 -21.71
N LEU A 79 -4.56 5.95 -21.26
CA LEU A 79 -4.21 7.37 -21.16
C LEU A 79 -4.10 8.07 -22.53
N ARG A 80 -3.79 7.34 -23.60
CA ARG A 80 -3.85 7.88 -24.97
C ARG A 80 -5.28 8.15 -25.44
N SER A 81 -6.24 7.33 -25.02
CA SER A 81 -7.65 7.45 -25.40
C SER A 81 -8.47 8.31 -24.43
N HIS A 82 -7.94 8.64 -23.24
CA HIS A 82 -8.61 9.41 -22.20
C HIS A 82 -7.79 10.64 -21.76
N PRO A 83 -7.79 11.74 -22.54
CA PRO A 83 -6.96 12.92 -22.26
C PRO A 83 -7.22 13.56 -20.89
N ALA A 84 -8.46 13.51 -20.38
CA ALA A 84 -8.79 14.02 -19.05
C ALA A 84 -8.08 13.23 -17.94
N GLU A 85 -8.05 11.90 -18.05
CA GLU A 85 -7.34 11.04 -17.11
C GLU A 85 -5.83 11.19 -17.23
N ALA A 86 -5.30 11.42 -18.43
CA ALA A 86 -3.90 11.75 -18.62
C ALA A 86 -3.52 13.07 -17.92
N GLN A 87 -4.37 14.10 -18.02
CA GLN A 87 -4.17 15.36 -17.29
C GLN A 87 -4.23 15.16 -15.77
N ARG A 88 -5.17 14.34 -15.28
CA ARG A 88 -5.27 13.98 -13.85
C ARG A 88 -4.00 13.29 -13.37
N TYR A 89 -3.50 12.31 -14.13
CA TYR A 89 -2.23 11.65 -13.83
C TYR A 89 -1.05 12.64 -13.80
N ALA A 90 -0.97 13.57 -14.75
CA ALA A 90 0.07 14.61 -14.75
C ALA A 90 -0.05 15.56 -13.55
N ALA A 91 -1.27 15.92 -13.13
CA ALA A 91 -1.50 16.77 -11.96
C ALA A 91 -1.00 16.10 -10.69
N VAL A 92 -1.37 14.83 -10.47
CA VAL A 92 -0.90 14.03 -9.33
C VAL A 92 0.63 13.92 -9.33
N LYS A 93 1.26 13.64 -10.48
CA LYS A 93 2.73 13.59 -10.55
C LYS A 93 3.39 14.93 -10.22
N ARG A 94 2.80 16.06 -10.62
CA ARG A 94 3.30 17.40 -10.29
C ARG A 94 3.17 17.67 -8.80
N GLU A 95 2.02 17.37 -8.21
CA GLU A 95 1.76 17.51 -6.77
C GLU A 95 2.70 16.65 -5.92
N LEU A 96 2.98 15.42 -6.35
CA LEU A 96 3.89 14.52 -5.65
C LEU A 96 5.37 14.83 -5.90
N SER A 97 5.72 15.59 -6.95
CA SER A 97 7.12 15.84 -7.33
C SER A 97 8.01 16.41 -6.21
N PRO A 98 7.56 17.31 -5.32
CA PRO A 98 8.37 17.77 -4.19
C PRO A 98 8.68 16.67 -3.16
N LEU A 99 7.87 15.60 -3.16
CA LEU A 99 8.05 14.44 -2.28
C LEU A 99 9.15 13.49 -2.78
N LEU A 100 9.62 13.62 -4.03
CA LEU A 100 10.64 12.71 -4.58
C LEU A 100 11.94 12.67 -3.78
N ASP A 101 12.37 13.85 -3.32
CA ASP A 101 13.63 14.03 -2.60
C ASP A 101 13.42 14.20 -1.10
N THR A 102 12.18 14.50 -0.69
CA THR A 102 11.80 14.64 0.71
C THR A 102 11.18 13.35 1.20
N ASP A 103 9.98 12.99 0.76
CA ASP A 103 9.19 11.85 1.26
C ASP A 103 8.92 10.81 0.16
N ARG A 104 9.89 9.90 -0.03
CA ARG A 104 9.84 8.89 -1.08
C ARG A 104 8.72 7.86 -0.88
N GLN A 105 8.29 7.63 0.37
CA GLN A 105 7.13 6.78 0.69
C GLN A 105 5.87 7.37 0.10
N SER A 106 5.53 8.60 0.52
CA SER A 106 4.31 9.27 0.08
C SER A 106 4.30 9.51 -1.42
N TYR A 107 5.47 9.75 -2.02
CA TYR A 107 5.60 9.77 -3.47
C TYR A 107 5.21 8.43 -4.10
N THR A 108 5.76 7.33 -3.59
CA THR A 108 5.54 5.98 -4.14
C THR A 108 4.09 5.54 -3.94
N GLU A 109 3.54 5.70 -2.75
CA GLU A 109 2.14 5.37 -2.43
C GLU A 109 1.17 6.21 -3.26
N GLY A 110 1.36 7.54 -3.30
CA GLY A 110 0.51 8.43 -4.08
C GLY A 110 0.57 8.12 -5.57
N LYS A 111 1.76 7.80 -6.09
CA LYS A 111 1.96 7.42 -7.49
C LYS A 111 1.33 6.05 -7.78
N ASN A 112 1.48 5.08 -6.91
CA ASN A 112 0.91 3.75 -7.09
C ASN A 112 -0.61 3.82 -7.07
N ALA A 113 -1.20 4.56 -6.13
CA ALA A 113 -2.65 4.72 -6.03
C ALA A 113 -3.28 5.24 -7.33
N ILE A 114 -2.71 6.29 -7.93
CA ILE A 114 -3.24 6.82 -9.21
C ILE A 114 -3.01 5.85 -10.38
N VAL A 115 -1.88 5.14 -10.43
CA VAL A 115 -1.60 4.16 -11.50
C VAL A 115 -2.56 2.98 -11.41
N GLU A 116 -2.79 2.45 -10.22
CA GLU A 116 -3.73 1.35 -9.97
C GLU A 116 -5.17 1.74 -10.32
N GLU A 117 -5.59 2.95 -9.97
CA GLU A 117 -6.92 3.48 -10.32
C GLU A 117 -7.12 3.56 -11.84
N LEU A 118 -6.14 4.10 -12.56
CA LEU A 118 -6.20 4.23 -14.01
C LEU A 118 -6.17 2.86 -14.71
N LEU A 119 -5.42 1.89 -14.18
CA LEU A 119 -5.44 0.50 -14.65
C LEU A 119 -6.79 -0.18 -14.42
N ALA A 120 -7.44 0.09 -13.28
CA ALA A 120 -8.78 -0.43 -13.01
C ALA A 120 -9.81 0.13 -14.01
N LEU A 121 -9.77 1.43 -14.29
CA LEU A 121 -10.60 2.06 -15.32
C LEU A 121 -10.32 1.50 -16.72
N ALA A 122 -9.04 1.32 -17.08
CA ALA A 122 -8.63 0.75 -18.36
C ALA A 122 -9.23 -0.64 -18.61
N ARG A 123 -9.45 -1.42 -17.54
CA ARG A 123 -10.00 -2.77 -17.58
C ARG A 123 -11.52 -2.84 -17.46
N GLY A 124 -12.20 -1.69 -17.46
CA GLY A 124 -13.65 -1.62 -17.35
C GLY A 124 -14.18 -2.01 -15.97
N ALA A 125 -13.34 -1.98 -14.93
CA ALA A 125 -13.83 -2.10 -13.57
C ALA A 125 -14.67 -0.86 -13.25
N SER A 126 -15.92 -1.06 -12.86
CA SER A 126 -16.72 0.00 -12.24
C SER A 126 -16.07 0.35 -10.92
N ILE A 127 -15.26 1.42 -10.88
CA ILE A 127 -14.89 2.06 -9.63
C ILE A 127 -16.21 2.59 -9.06
N PRO A 128 -16.73 2.03 -7.96
CA PRO A 128 -17.91 2.61 -7.34
C PRO A 128 -17.54 4.04 -6.96
N ALA A 129 -18.37 5.01 -7.34
CA ALA A 129 -18.26 6.37 -6.80
C ALA A 129 -18.12 6.25 -5.29
N LEU A 130 -17.08 6.89 -4.71
CA LEU A 130 -16.86 6.96 -3.27
C LEU A 130 -18.19 7.29 -2.58
N ARG A 131 -18.87 6.28 -2.03
CA ARG A 131 -19.87 6.51 -1.01
C ARG A 131 -19.06 6.78 0.23
N VAL A 132 -18.99 8.03 0.64
CA VAL A 132 -18.63 8.37 2.01
C VAL A 132 -19.74 7.75 2.86
N PRO A 133 -19.53 6.61 3.55
CA PRO A 133 -20.53 6.12 4.48
C PRO A 133 -20.60 7.15 5.61
N ASN A 134 -21.56 7.04 6.51
CA ASN A 134 -21.66 7.96 7.64
C ASN A 134 -20.47 7.72 8.59
N ARG A 135 -19.28 8.24 8.22
CA ARG A 135 -18.01 8.13 8.93
C ARG A 135 -18.16 9.00 10.15
N GLY A 136 -18.63 8.43 11.26
CA GLY A 136 -18.81 9.15 12.51
C GLY A 136 -17.58 10.03 12.73
N THR A 137 -17.77 11.34 12.79
CA THR A 137 -16.67 12.31 12.93
C THR A 137 -15.79 11.90 14.10
N PHE A 138 -14.54 11.49 13.85
CA PHE A 138 -13.52 11.28 14.88
C PHE A 138 -12.94 12.63 15.30
N ALA A 139 -13.81 13.59 15.58
CA ALA A 139 -13.43 14.93 16.03
C ALA A 139 -12.58 14.89 17.32
N ASN A 140 -12.67 13.79 18.08
CA ASN A 140 -11.86 13.48 19.25
C ASN A 140 -10.87 12.32 19.01
N HIS A 141 -10.29 12.19 17.81
CA HIS A 141 -9.34 11.10 17.52
C HIS A 141 -8.18 11.05 18.53
N GLU A 142 -7.75 12.18 19.11
CA GLU A 142 -6.72 12.25 20.16
C GLU A 142 -7.06 11.43 21.42
N THR A 143 -8.33 11.13 21.69
CA THR A 143 -8.74 10.30 22.84
C THR A 143 -9.10 8.86 22.44
N PHE A 144 -9.03 8.53 21.15
CA PHE A 144 -9.30 7.20 20.66
C PHE A 144 -8.19 6.23 21.08
N SER A 145 -8.57 5.09 21.64
CA SER A 145 -7.66 3.97 21.85
C SER A 145 -8.40 2.63 21.84
N LEU A 146 -7.71 1.59 21.41
CA LEU A 146 -8.15 0.19 21.51
C LEU A 146 -7.01 -0.61 22.12
N GLY A 147 -7.28 -1.33 23.20
CA GLY A 147 -6.26 -2.12 23.89
C GLY A 147 -6.76 -3.49 24.29
N ASP A 148 -5.82 -4.43 24.42
CA ASP A 148 -6.07 -5.81 24.85
C ASP A 148 -5.35 -6.16 26.17
N GLY A 149 -4.94 -5.14 26.93
CA GLY A 149 -4.19 -5.28 28.19
C GLY A 149 -2.69 -5.50 28.00
N THR A 150 -2.17 -5.43 26.78
CA THR A 150 -0.71 -5.36 26.55
C THR A 150 -0.36 -4.49 25.37
N VAL A 151 -1.10 -4.57 24.27
CA VAL A 151 -0.94 -3.67 23.12
C VAL A 151 -2.08 -2.66 23.15
N VAL A 152 -1.76 -1.41 22.85
CA VAL A 152 -2.70 -0.33 22.62
C VAL A 152 -2.47 0.21 21.22
N LEU A 153 -3.53 0.31 20.43
CA LEU A 153 -3.60 1.12 19.23
C LEU A 153 -4.20 2.47 19.58
N ARG A 154 -3.50 3.54 19.26
CA ARG A 154 -4.01 4.92 19.31
C ARG A 154 -3.59 5.66 18.06
N PRO A 155 -4.27 6.75 17.66
CA PRO A 155 -3.85 7.52 16.51
C PRO A 155 -2.41 8.01 16.65
N LEU A 156 -1.69 8.00 15.53
CA LEU A 156 -0.34 8.55 15.45
C LEU A 156 -0.41 10.09 15.60
N THR A 157 0.44 10.67 16.44
CA THR A 157 0.46 12.12 16.70
C THR A 157 1.81 12.73 16.43
N MET A 158 1.87 14.06 16.38
CA MET A 158 3.13 14.80 16.20
C MET A 158 4.17 14.53 17.29
N ASP A 159 3.74 14.13 18.49
CA ASP A 159 4.65 13.78 19.60
C ASP A 159 5.39 12.47 19.34
N ASP A 160 4.88 11.64 18.41
CA ASP A 160 5.52 10.37 18.03
C ASP A 160 6.68 10.56 17.07
N ALA A 161 6.86 11.75 16.46
CA ALA A 161 7.80 11.97 15.35
C ALA A 161 9.23 11.55 15.68
N ALA A 162 9.73 11.99 16.84
CA ALA A 162 11.08 11.66 17.29
C ALA A 162 11.25 10.17 17.57
N ALA A 163 10.25 9.53 18.17
CA ALA A 163 10.30 8.10 18.50
C ALA A 163 10.15 7.22 17.24
N HIS A 164 9.33 7.63 16.28
CA HIS A 164 9.21 6.97 14.98
C HIS A 164 10.53 7.03 14.22
N LEU A 165 11.09 8.23 14.03
CA LEU A 165 12.36 8.42 13.34
C LEU A 165 13.51 7.62 13.98
N ALA A 166 13.57 7.58 15.31
CA ALA A 166 14.60 6.80 16.02
C ALA A 166 14.37 5.28 15.97
N GLY A 167 13.12 4.84 15.75
CA GLY A 167 12.74 3.44 15.72
C GLY A 167 12.87 2.79 14.34
N GLU A 168 12.96 3.57 13.27
CA GLU A 168 13.12 3.06 11.91
C GLU A 168 14.50 2.41 11.69
N ASP A 169 14.49 1.25 11.04
CA ASP A 169 15.68 0.60 10.52
C ASP A 169 15.56 0.39 9.01
N SER A 170 16.62 -0.11 8.38
CA SER A 170 16.62 -0.38 6.95
C SER A 170 15.54 -1.37 6.52
N GLU A 171 15.11 -2.31 7.38
CA GLU A 171 13.99 -3.21 7.10
C GLU A 171 12.67 -2.42 7.05
N PHE A 172 12.40 -1.56 8.03
CA PHE A 172 11.23 -0.67 8.04
C PHE A 172 11.21 0.25 6.81
N SER A 173 12.36 0.86 6.49
CA SER A 173 12.55 1.71 5.31
C SER A 173 12.37 0.99 3.99
N THR A 174 12.75 -0.28 3.89
CA THR A 174 12.62 -1.05 2.66
C THR A 174 11.17 -1.46 2.39
N TRP A 175 10.41 -1.81 3.44
CA TRP A 175 9.10 -2.44 3.29
C TRP A 175 7.91 -1.50 3.49
N LEU A 176 8.10 -0.39 4.22
CA LEU A 176 7.03 0.54 4.56
C LEU A 176 7.37 1.95 4.07
N SER A 177 8.51 2.53 4.48
CA SER A 177 8.86 3.92 4.12
C SER A 177 9.51 4.16 2.76
N GLY A 178 9.71 3.11 1.95
CA GLY A 178 10.21 3.23 0.57
C GLY A 178 11.51 4.04 0.41
N GLY A 179 12.30 4.18 1.48
CA GLY A 179 13.44 5.10 1.59
C GLY A 179 13.81 5.44 3.05
N VAL A 180 14.90 6.18 3.22
CA VAL A 180 15.36 6.64 4.55
C VAL A 180 14.55 7.87 4.97
N SER A 181 13.86 7.79 6.10
CA SER A 181 13.08 8.89 6.66
C SER A 181 13.96 10.00 7.23
N THR A 182 13.47 11.23 7.12
CA THR A 182 14.00 12.42 7.78
C THR A 182 12.97 12.99 8.76
N GLU A 183 13.40 13.82 9.70
CA GLU A 183 12.47 14.47 10.65
C GLU A 183 11.33 15.22 9.93
N GLU A 184 11.65 15.96 8.85
CA GLU A 184 10.66 16.68 8.07
C GLU A 184 9.59 15.75 7.47
N THR A 185 10.02 14.59 6.96
CA THR A 185 9.13 13.62 6.30
C THR A 185 8.20 12.94 7.27
N VAL A 186 8.73 12.53 8.42
CA VAL A 186 7.95 11.91 9.50
C VAL A 186 6.90 12.89 10.02
N ARG A 187 7.30 14.15 10.24
CA ARG A 187 6.38 15.21 10.67
C ARG A 187 5.26 15.45 9.65
N ARG A 188 5.59 15.55 8.36
CA ARG A 188 4.58 15.72 7.29
C ARG A 188 3.61 14.53 7.21
N HIS A 189 4.13 13.31 7.33
CA HIS A 189 3.30 12.11 7.37
C HIS A 189 2.32 12.16 8.56
N MET A 190 2.79 12.53 9.75
CA MET A 190 1.94 12.64 10.95
C MET A 190 0.88 13.73 10.84
N GLU A 191 1.22 14.91 10.33
CA GLU A 191 0.24 15.99 10.06
C GLU A 191 -0.85 15.51 9.11
N ARG A 192 -0.47 14.84 8.01
CA ARG A 192 -1.42 14.29 7.04
C ARG A 192 -2.31 13.22 7.69
N SER A 193 -1.73 12.33 8.48
CA SER A 193 -2.46 11.29 9.19
C SER A 193 -3.49 11.87 10.15
N GLN A 194 -3.17 12.96 10.88
CA GLN A 194 -4.14 13.65 11.75
C GLN A 194 -5.29 14.29 10.97
N VAL A 195 -5.00 14.91 9.82
CA VAL A 195 -6.04 15.46 8.93
C VAL A 195 -6.96 14.35 8.44
N LEU A 196 -6.40 13.24 7.97
CA LEU A 196 -7.17 12.07 7.54
C LEU A 196 -8.01 11.50 8.69
N TRP A 197 -7.48 11.38 9.90
CA TRP A 197 -8.28 10.97 11.06
C TRP A 197 -9.46 11.91 11.34
N ARG A 198 -9.19 13.22 11.41
CA ARG A 198 -10.20 14.24 11.73
C ARG A 198 -11.34 14.26 10.72
N ASP A 199 -11.00 14.17 9.44
CA ASP A 199 -11.94 14.27 8.34
C ASP A 199 -12.58 12.90 8.00
N GLY A 200 -12.19 11.86 8.74
CA GLY A 200 -12.61 10.48 8.49
C GLY A 200 -12.16 10.00 7.11
N GLY A 201 -10.94 10.30 6.69
CA GLY A 201 -10.33 9.91 5.43
C GLY A 201 -10.20 8.39 5.24
N PRO A 202 -9.73 7.94 4.06
CA PRO A 202 -9.66 6.53 3.72
C PRO A 202 -8.56 5.75 4.45
N ILE A 203 -7.68 6.44 5.20
CA ILE A 203 -6.53 5.86 5.90
C ILE A 203 -6.54 6.30 7.36
N PHE A 204 -6.39 5.34 8.27
CA PHE A 204 -6.28 5.54 9.71
C PHE A 204 -4.93 5.00 10.17
N ALA A 205 -3.99 5.90 10.45
CA ALA A 205 -2.66 5.54 10.95
C ALA A 205 -2.65 5.47 12.49
N PHE A 206 -2.17 4.36 13.02
CA PHE A 206 -2.07 4.08 14.45
C PHE A 206 -0.61 3.94 14.89
N ALA A 207 -0.30 4.48 16.06
CA ALA A 207 0.84 4.06 16.85
C ALA A 207 0.51 2.73 17.55
N ILE A 208 1.43 1.76 17.49
CA ILE A 208 1.39 0.54 18.29
C ILE A 208 2.16 0.81 19.58
N CYS A 209 1.50 0.79 20.73
CA CYS A 209 2.12 1.06 22.03
C CYS A 209 1.96 -0.15 22.98
N HIS A 210 2.78 -0.19 24.03
CA HIS A 210 2.52 -1.09 25.17
C HIS A 210 1.50 -0.44 26.10
N GLU A 211 0.67 -1.24 26.76
CA GLU A 211 -0.24 -0.79 27.82
C GLU A 211 0.52 0.02 28.89
N GLY A 212 0.02 1.20 29.22
CA GLY A 212 0.64 2.13 30.18
C GLY A 212 1.85 2.92 29.65
N SER A 213 2.25 2.76 28.39
CA SER A 213 3.29 3.56 27.74
C SER A 213 2.75 4.28 26.51
N ASN A 214 3.11 5.55 26.35
CA ASN A 214 2.82 6.29 25.12
C ASN A 214 3.94 6.20 24.09
N THR A 215 5.04 5.50 24.35
CA THR A 215 6.12 5.37 23.34
C THR A 215 5.70 4.39 22.24
N PRO A 216 5.75 4.78 20.95
CA PRO A 216 5.44 3.88 19.87
C PRO A 216 6.50 2.79 19.74
N LEU A 217 6.04 1.56 19.52
CA LEU A 217 6.81 0.36 19.23
C LEU A 217 6.77 0.00 17.74
N GLY A 218 5.96 0.73 16.97
CA GLY A 218 5.69 0.52 15.57
C GLY A 218 4.46 1.30 15.12
N THR A 219 4.05 1.07 13.87
CA THR A 219 2.86 1.68 13.28
C THR A 219 1.97 0.62 12.63
N LEU A 220 0.68 0.93 12.53
CA LEU A 220 -0.31 0.16 11.79
C LEU A 220 -1.26 1.11 11.06
N ASP A 221 -1.46 0.88 9.77
CA ASP A 221 -2.41 1.62 8.95
C ASP A 221 -3.58 0.74 8.57
N VAL A 222 -4.79 1.27 8.76
CA VAL A 222 -6.04 0.73 8.22
C VAL A 222 -6.44 1.56 7.01
N GLN A 223 -6.53 0.92 5.83
CA GLN A 223 -6.81 1.60 4.56
C GLN A 223 -8.11 1.05 3.98
N LEU A 224 -9.20 1.81 4.03
CA LEU A 224 -10.56 1.34 3.71
C LEU A 224 -10.90 1.38 2.22
N GLU A 225 -10.19 2.19 1.43
CA GLU A 225 -10.46 2.42 0.01
C GLU A 225 -9.13 2.38 -0.74
N GLN A 226 -8.84 1.22 -1.34
CA GLN A 226 -7.66 1.01 -2.18
C GLN A 226 -8.13 0.69 -3.61
N PRO A 227 -7.62 1.40 -4.64
CA PRO A 227 -7.84 1.02 -6.02
C PRO A 227 -7.46 -0.46 -6.27
N GLY A 228 -8.31 -1.20 -6.95
CA GLY A 228 -8.10 -2.64 -7.21
C GLY A 228 -8.66 -3.58 -6.13
N PHE A 229 -9.19 -3.06 -5.02
CA PHE A 229 -9.85 -3.84 -3.99
C PHE A 229 -11.36 -3.87 -4.23
N ALA A 230 -12.01 -4.98 -3.87
CA ALA A 230 -13.46 -5.07 -3.94
C ALA A 230 -14.10 -4.15 -2.88
N PRO A 231 -15.32 -3.64 -3.12
CA PRO A 231 -16.03 -2.82 -2.15
C PRO A 231 -16.13 -3.53 -0.78
N GLY A 232 -15.77 -2.83 0.30
CA GLY A 232 -15.77 -3.39 1.65
C GLY A 232 -14.48 -4.10 2.06
N GLN A 233 -13.47 -4.20 1.19
CA GLN A 233 -12.14 -4.71 1.56
C GLN A 233 -11.26 -3.58 2.12
N ALA A 234 -10.64 -3.82 3.27
CA ALA A 234 -9.64 -2.92 3.86
C ALA A 234 -8.23 -3.54 3.78
N ASN A 235 -7.20 -2.75 3.47
CA ASN A 235 -5.81 -3.18 3.60
C ASN A 235 -5.28 -2.84 5.00
N LEU A 236 -4.56 -3.79 5.61
CA LEU A 236 -3.81 -3.58 6.84
C LEU A 236 -2.30 -3.60 6.52
N ALA A 237 -1.61 -2.52 6.81
CA ALA A 237 -0.16 -2.43 6.73
C ALA A 237 0.41 -2.17 8.13
N TYR A 238 1.50 -2.82 8.51
CA TYR A 238 2.07 -2.65 9.85
C TYR A 238 3.58 -2.89 9.85
N GLY A 239 4.25 -2.26 10.81
CA GLY A 239 5.67 -2.45 11.06
C GLY A 239 6.01 -2.24 12.53
N LEU A 240 6.89 -3.07 13.07
CA LEU A 240 7.47 -2.88 14.39
C LEU A 240 8.91 -2.40 14.28
N TYR A 241 9.30 -1.50 15.18
CA TYR A 241 10.69 -1.10 15.36
C TYR A 241 11.53 -2.27 15.88
N PRO A 242 12.85 -2.31 15.63
CA PRO A 242 13.70 -3.46 15.91
C PRO A 242 13.56 -4.03 17.33
N ALA A 243 13.53 -3.15 18.34
CA ALA A 243 13.44 -3.53 19.75
C ALA A 243 12.13 -4.25 20.12
N ALA A 244 11.05 -4.06 19.34
CA ALA A 244 9.73 -4.61 19.63
C ALA A 244 9.46 -5.94 18.90
N ARG A 245 10.29 -6.33 17.92
CA ARG A 245 10.08 -7.52 17.09
C ARG A 245 10.21 -8.82 17.88
N GLY A 246 9.51 -9.88 17.45
CA GLY A 246 9.66 -11.22 18.01
C GLY A 246 8.80 -11.53 19.24
N HIS A 247 8.05 -10.56 19.77
CA HIS A 247 7.24 -10.71 20.99
C HIS A 247 5.73 -10.88 20.73
N GLY A 248 5.33 -11.16 19.49
CA GLY A 248 3.91 -11.33 19.11
C GLY A 248 3.07 -10.05 19.06
N LEU A 249 3.67 -8.87 19.28
CA LEU A 249 2.95 -7.60 19.34
C LEU A 249 2.25 -7.22 18.02
N ALA A 250 2.86 -7.56 16.87
CA ALA A 250 2.26 -7.28 15.57
C ALA A 250 0.95 -8.06 15.35
N THR A 251 0.88 -9.32 15.77
CA THR A 251 -0.35 -10.11 15.69
C THR A 251 -1.46 -9.50 16.53
N ARG A 252 -1.14 -9.07 17.76
CA ARG A 252 -2.09 -8.40 18.65
C ARG A 252 -2.58 -7.06 18.09
N ALA A 253 -1.67 -6.27 17.50
CA ALA A 253 -2.02 -5.05 16.80
C ALA A 253 -2.97 -5.31 15.62
N VAL A 254 -2.74 -6.36 14.83
CA VAL A 254 -3.64 -6.76 13.74
C VAL A 254 -5.02 -7.17 14.27
N ASP A 255 -5.10 -7.93 15.36
CA ASP A 255 -6.38 -8.30 15.97
C ASP A 255 -7.15 -7.07 16.49
N LEU A 256 -6.46 -6.09 17.10
CA LEU A 256 -7.06 -4.81 17.48
C LEU A 256 -7.53 -3.99 16.27
N ALA A 257 -6.81 -4.05 15.14
CA ALA A 257 -7.23 -3.42 13.90
C ALA A 257 -8.47 -4.09 13.30
N MET A 258 -8.59 -5.42 13.41
CA MET A 258 -9.82 -6.15 13.04
C MET A 258 -11.01 -5.72 13.90
N GLU A 259 -10.78 -5.51 15.20
CA GLU A 259 -11.80 -4.95 16.10
C GLU A 259 -12.18 -3.51 15.70
N PHE A 260 -11.21 -2.68 15.32
CA PHE A 260 -11.50 -1.35 14.77
C PHE A 260 -12.41 -1.44 13.54
N LEU A 261 -12.05 -2.26 12.56
CA LEU A 261 -12.85 -2.47 11.34
C LEU A 261 -14.28 -2.91 11.68
N ARG A 262 -14.42 -3.85 12.62
CA ARG A 262 -15.71 -4.38 13.08
C ARG A 262 -16.60 -3.33 13.74
N ARG A 263 -16.02 -2.48 14.61
CA ARG A 263 -16.79 -1.55 15.45
C ARG A 263 -17.04 -0.20 14.80
N HIS A 264 -16.16 0.22 13.89
CA HIS A 264 -16.08 1.61 13.44
C HIS A 264 -16.13 1.81 11.93
N THR A 265 -16.24 0.74 11.14
CA THR A 265 -16.21 0.84 9.67
C THR A 265 -17.25 -0.05 8.99
N ASP A 266 -17.47 0.19 7.70
CA ASP A 266 -18.31 -0.64 6.84
C ASP A 266 -17.53 -1.75 6.11
N ALA A 267 -16.26 -1.97 6.47
CA ALA A 267 -15.47 -3.06 5.90
C ALA A 267 -16.10 -4.43 6.24
N THR A 268 -16.13 -5.32 5.25
CA THR A 268 -16.62 -6.70 5.36
C THR A 268 -15.46 -7.68 5.48
N SER A 269 -14.28 -7.33 4.98
CA SER A 269 -13.08 -8.17 5.05
C SER A 269 -11.82 -7.30 5.11
N ALA A 270 -10.75 -7.86 5.66
CA ALA A 270 -9.43 -7.26 5.68
C ALA A 270 -8.44 -8.07 4.83
N LEU A 271 -7.47 -7.38 4.24
CA LEU A 271 -6.35 -7.92 3.49
C LEU A 271 -5.03 -7.53 4.15
N ILE A 272 -4.10 -8.48 4.19
CA ILE A 272 -2.68 -8.24 4.46
C ILE A 272 -1.89 -8.70 3.24
N ARG A 273 -1.14 -7.77 2.67
CA ARG A 273 -0.28 -8.02 1.50
C ARG A 273 1.17 -8.18 1.94
N ALA A 274 1.81 -9.27 1.56
CA ALA A 274 3.20 -9.55 1.91
C ALA A 274 4.05 -9.87 0.68
N LEU A 275 5.16 -9.17 0.49
CA LEU A 275 6.14 -9.52 -0.55
C LEU A 275 6.79 -10.88 -0.24
N PRO A 276 7.18 -11.67 -1.26
CA PRO A 276 7.90 -12.93 -1.08
C PRO A 276 9.17 -12.80 -0.22
N GLY A 277 9.86 -11.65 -0.30
CA GLY A 277 11.05 -11.35 0.50
C GLY A 277 10.77 -11.05 1.98
N ASN A 278 9.50 -10.96 2.41
CA ASN A 278 9.09 -10.64 3.77
C ASN A 278 8.20 -11.75 4.38
N PRO A 279 8.76 -12.93 4.70
CA PRO A 279 8.00 -14.05 5.26
C PRO A 279 7.45 -13.77 6.67
N ARG A 280 8.01 -12.78 7.38
CA ARG A 280 7.56 -12.38 8.72
C ARG A 280 6.17 -11.75 8.67
N SER A 281 5.90 -10.89 7.68
CA SER A 281 4.58 -10.29 7.49
C SER A 281 3.51 -11.36 7.23
N ALA A 282 3.78 -12.29 6.31
CA ALA A 282 2.90 -13.42 6.04
C ALA A 282 2.64 -14.29 7.30
N THR A 283 3.68 -14.53 8.11
CA THR A 283 3.54 -15.27 9.38
C THR A 283 2.62 -14.57 10.37
N VAL A 284 2.69 -13.24 10.46
CA VAL A 284 1.78 -12.46 11.31
C VAL A 284 0.34 -12.57 10.81
N ALA A 285 0.11 -12.45 9.49
CA ALA A 285 -1.22 -12.62 8.90
C ALA A 285 -1.84 -13.99 9.25
N LEU A 286 -1.09 -15.07 9.05
CA LEU A 286 -1.54 -16.43 9.35
C LEU A 286 -1.86 -16.60 10.85
N ARG A 287 -1.01 -16.06 11.74
CA ARG A 287 -1.24 -16.10 13.20
C ARG A 287 -2.47 -15.29 13.62
N ALA A 288 -2.76 -14.21 12.92
CA ALA A 288 -3.96 -13.40 13.11
C ALA A 288 -5.20 -13.99 12.41
N GLY A 289 -5.15 -15.25 11.96
CA GLY A 289 -6.30 -15.95 11.38
C GLY A 289 -6.64 -15.55 9.94
N PHE A 290 -5.75 -14.87 9.23
CA PHE A 290 -5.91 -14.63 7.79
C PHE A 290 -5.55 -15.89 7.00
N THR A 291 -6.19 -16.05 5.85
CA THR A 291 -5.96 -17.17 4.93
C THR A 291 -5.37 -16.66 3.63
N LEU A 292 -4.43 -17.40 3.03
CA LEU A 292 -3.86 -17.03 1.74
C LEU A 292 -4.93 -17.20 0.65
N VAL A 293 -5.28 -16.11 -0.05
CA VAL A 293 -6.28 -16.10 -1.12
C VAL A 293 -5.68 -15.87 -2.50
N CYS A 294 -4.49 -15.28 -2.58
CA CYS A 294 -3.74 -15.10 -3.82
C CYS A 294 -2.24 -15.21 -3.55
N ALA A 295 -1.53 -16.08 -4.28
CA ALA A 295 -0.08 -16.18 -4.17
C ALA A 295 0.59 -14.98 -4.86
N ALA A 296 1.79 -14.62 -4.41
CA ALA A 296 2.52 -13.47 -4.93
C ALA A 296 2.72 -13.50 -6.46
N GLY A 297 2.99 -14.68 -7.03
CA GLY A 297 3.17 -14.85 -8.47
C GLY A 297 1.88 -14.64 -9.29
N ASP A 298 0.72 -14.74 -8.66
CA ASP A 298 -0.60 -14.64 -9.30
C ASP A 298 -1.28 -13.28 -9.02
N SER A 299 -0.77 -12.53 -8.03
CA SER A 299 -1.32 -11.22 -7.64
C SER A 299 -0.94 -10.09 -8.62
N PRO A 300 -1.77 -9.05 -8.77
CA PRO A 300 -1.47 -7.91 -9.65
C PRO A 300 -0.26 -7.07 -9.24
N ASP A 301 0.12 -7.10 -7.96
CA ASP A 301 1.12 -6.26 -7.31
C ASP A 301 2.35 -7.04 -6.81
N GLY A 302 2.44 -8.34 -7.12
CA GLY A 302 3.54 -9.20 -6.68
C GLY A 302 3.52 -9.56 -5.19
N HIS A 303 2.45 -9.26 -4.47
CA HIS A 303 2.30 -9.59 -3.05
C HIS A 303 1.45 -10.86 -2.85
N ALA A 304 1.80 -11.67 -1.86
CA ALA A 304 0.88 -12.70 -1.37
C ALA A 304 -0.27 -12.01 -0.61
N TRP A 305 -1.51 -12.22 -1.03
CA TRP A 305 -2.69 -11.63 -0.42
C TRP A 305 -3.30 -12.61 0.58
N HIS A 306 -3.39 -12.18 1.82
CA HIS A 306 -4.04 -12.92 2.89
C HIS A 306 -5.33 -12.19 3.27
N GLN A 307 -6.45 -12.89 3.37
CA GLN A 307 -7.76 -12.31 3.69
C GLN A 307 -8.34 -12.91 4.98
N ARG A 308 -9.04 -12.06 5.74
CA ARG A 308 -9.88 -12.44 6.88
C ARG A 308 -11.19 -11.68 6.83
N GLU A 309 -12.31 -12.37 7.06
CA GLU A 309 -13.62 -11.73 7.16
C GLU A 309 -13.76 -10.95 8.47
N VAL A 310 -14.48 -9.82 8.41
CA VAL A 310 -14.81 -9.02 9.58
C VAL A 310 -16.13 -9.55 10.15
N GLU A 311 -16.05 -10.33 11.22
CA GLU A 311 -17.23 -10.89 11.89
C GLU A 311 -18.10 -9.78 12.47
N ARG A 312 -19.33 -9.64 11.98
CA ARG A 312 -20.31 -8.71 12.54
C ARG A 312 -21.26 -9.46 13.46
N ASP A 313 -21.43 -8.95 14.68
CA ASP A 313 -22.58 -9.32 15.48
C ASP A 313 -23.84 -8.97 14.66
N GLY A 314 -24.78 -9.90 14.51
CA GLY A 314 -26.01 -9.71 13.75
C GLY A 314 -26.79 -8.45 14.17
N PRO A 315 -27.84 -8.04 13.43
CA PRO A 315 -28.52 -6.77 13.68
C PRO A 315 -28.93 -6.65 15.16
N ARG A 316 -28.42 -5.62 15.85
CA ARG A 316 -28.80 -5.31 17.23
C ARG A 316 -30.32 -5.24 17.30
N GLN A 317 -30.93 -6.18 18.03
CA GLN A 317 -32.32 -6.02 18.45
C GLN A 317 -32.40 -4.76 19.31
N VAL A 318 -33.10 -3.75 18.81
CA VAL A 318 -33.50 -2.59 19.60
C VAL A 318 -34.39 -3.14 20.72
N PRO A 319 -34.08 -2.90 22.01
CA PRO A 319 -35.00 -3.28 23.07
C PRO A 319 -36.30 -2.51 22.84
N ALA A 320 -37.41 -3.23 22.68
CA ALA A 320 -38.73 -2.64 22.63
C ALA A 320 -38.89 -1.74 23.85
N GLN A 321 -39.05 -0.43 23.62
CA GLN A 321 -39.44 0.48 24.69
C GLN A 321 -40.80 0.01 25.20
N VAL A 322 -40.82 -0.45 26.44
CA VAL A 322 -42.02 -0.67 27.22
C VAL A 322 -42.67 0.70 27.43
N SER A 323 -43.64 1.03 26.59
CA SER A 323 -44.60 2.09 26.88
C SER A 323 -45.62 1.51 27.86
N GLY A 324 -45.36 1.73 29.15
CA GLY A 324 -46.34 1.59 30.21
C GLY A 324 -46.77 2.96 30.68
N ARG A 325 -47.97 3.38 30.30
CA ARG A 325 -49.06 3.93 31.13
C ARG A 325 -50.13 4.58 30.27
#